data_AF-A0A5C6YQR9-F1
#
_entry.id   AF-A0A5C6YQR9-F1
#
_cell.length_a   1.000
_cell.length_b   1.000
_cell.length_c   1.000
_cell.angle_alpha   90.00
_cell.angle_beta   90.00
_cell.angle_gamma   90.00
#
_symmetry.space_group_name_H-M   'P 1'
#
loop_
_entity.id
_entity.type
_entity.pdbx_description
1 polymer ?
#
loop_
_entity_poly.entity_id
_entity_poly.type
_entity_poly.pdbx_seq_one_letter_code
_entity_poly.pdbx_strand_id
1 'polypeptide(L)'
;MKIDNHPNFVVLEDEKDDIIDFASFIENQVPSKYKGQNVVLNLLKYTSMELPHLLQFIKTSSLHRKTKQSFVIVNDALDIDEVPFEMIVVPTLQEAEDIIEMEEIERDLGF
;
A
#
# COMPACT_ATOMS: atom_id res chain seq x y z
N MET A 1 -14.54 3.63 2.17
CA MET A 1 -13.36 3.29 1.36
C MET A 1 -13.78 3.38 -0.09
N LYS A 2 -13.09 4.25 -0.83
CA LYS A 2 -13.19 4.36 -2.26
C LYS A 2 -12.24 3.35 -2.91
N ILE A 3 -12.66 2.78 -4.04
CA ILE A 3 -11.94 1.74 -4.77
C ILE A 3 -11.79 2.22 -6.21
N ASP A 4 -10.57 2.23 -6.72
CA ASP A 4 -10.27 2.43 -8.14
C ASP A 4 -9.59 1.18 -8.71
N ASN A 5 -10.11 0.63 -9.80
CA ASN A 5 -9.62 -0.62 -10.35
C ASN A 5 -8.79 -0.34 -11.60
N HIS A 6 -7.54 -0.76 -11.58
CA HIS A 6 -6.62 -0.73 -12.70
C HIS A 6 -6.44 -2.15 -13.27
N PRO A 7 -5.83 -2.32 -14.46
CA PRO A 7 -5.67 -3.63 -15.07
C PRO A 7 -4.90 -4.65 -14.20
N ASN A 8 -3.87 -4.22 -13.48
CA ASN A 8 -2.97 -5.08 -12.69
C ASN A 8 -2.93 -4.75 -11.19
N PHE A 9 -3.60 -3.69 -10.74
CA PHE A 9 -3.68 -3.34 -9.32
C PHE A 9 -5.01 -2.68 -8.96
N VAL A 10 -5.26 -2.54 -7.66
CA VAL A 10 -6.40 -1.79 -7.12
C VAL A 10 -5.89 -0.69 -6.20
N VAL A 11 -6.47 0.50 -6.32
CA VAL A 11 -6.22 1.61 -5.40
C VAL A 11 -7.32 1.63 -4.35
N LEU A 12 -6.91 1.62 -3.08
CA LEU A 12 -7.78 1.71 -1.92
C LEU A 12 -7.54 3.05 -1.21
N GLU A 13 -8.60 3.81 -1.01
CA GLU A 13 -8.53 5.14 -0.40
C GLU A 13 -9.59 5.24 0.72
N ASP A 14 -9.20 5.83 1.85
CA ASP A 14 -10.15 6.01 2.95
C ASP A 14 -11.15 7.16 2.69
N GLU A 15 -12.36 7.04 3.22
CA GLU A 15 -13.43 8.04 3.11
C GLU A 15 -13.90 8.58 4.47
N LYS A 16 -13.37 8.06 5.59
CA LYS A 16 -13.86 8.37 6.94
C LYS A 16 -12.94 9.29 7.76
N ASP A 17 -11.76 9.59 7.22
CA ASP A 17 -10.74 10.47 7.80
C ASP A 17 -10.21 9.99 9.16
N ASP A 18 -10.22 8.67 9.37
CA ASP A 18 -9.65 8.00 10.54
C ASP A 18 -8.66 6.93 10.08
N ILE A 19 -7.37 7.24 10.22
CA ILE A 19 -6.29 6.37 9.75
C ILE A 19 -6.16 5.09 10.57
N ILE A 20 -6.50 5.11 11.86
CA ILE A 20 -6.36 3.96 12.77
C ILE A 20 -7.47 2.95 12.47
N ASP A 21 -8.71 3.45 12.35
CA ASP A 21 -9.84 2.65 11.93
C ASP A 21 -9.64 2.12 10.50
N PHE A 22 -9.07 2.93 9.61
CA PHE A 22 -8.76 2.49 8.26
C PHE A 22 -7.68 1.41 8.23
N ALA A 23 -6.61 1.53 9.01
CA ALA A 23 -5.60 0.48 9.12
C ALA A 23 -6.19 -0.85 9.57
N SER A 24 -7.03 -0.82 10.61
CA SER A 24 -7.76 -1.99 11.11
C SER A 24 -8.71 -2.57 10.05
N PHE A 25 -9.39 -1.70 9.29
CA PHE A 25 -10.25 -2.12 8.20
C PHE A 25 -9.46 -2.82 7.08
N ILE A 26 -8.35 -2.23 6.66
CA ILE A 26 -7.47 -2.74 5.61
C ILE A 26 -6.83 -4.08 6.02
N GLU A 27 -6.40 -4.23 7.27
CA GLU A 27 -5.90 -5.51 7.81
C GLU A 27 -6.93 -6.64 7.68
N ASN A 28 -8.23 -6.34 7.82
CA ASN A 28 -9.30 -7.31 7.66
C ASN A 28 -9.69 -7.56 6.18
N GLN A 29 -9.73 -6.52 5.35
CA GLN A 29 -10.20 -6.62 3.96
C GLN A 29 -9.14 -7.22 3.03
N VAL A 30 -7.88 -6.80 3.13
CA VAL A 30 -6.82 -7.14 2.17
C VAL A 30 -6.59 -8.65 2.04
N PRO A 31 -6.42 -9.42 3.14
CA PRO A 31 -6.15 -10.85 3.04
C PRO A 31 -7.28 -11.66 2.38
N SER A 32 -8.51 -11.14 2.38
CA SER A 32 -9.70 -11.85 1.90
C SER A 32 -10.17 -11.35 0.53
N LYS A 33 -10.46 -10.05 0.40
CA LYS A 33 -11.05 -9.46 -0.81
C LYS A 33 -10.05 -9.14 -1.90
N TYR A 34 -8.80 -8.89 -1.54
CA TYR A 34 -7.76 -8.43 -2.46
C TYR A 34 -6.65 -9.46 -2.63
N LYS A 35 -6.91 -10.70 -2.23
CA LYS A 35 -6.00 -11.82 -2.43
C LYS A 35 -5.69 -12.00 -3.92
N GLY A 36 -4.39 -12.10 -4.26
CA GLY A 36 -3.94 -12.31 -5.63
C GLY A 36 -3.98 -11.05 -6.51
N GLN A 37 -4.17 -9.87 -5.91
CA GLN A 37 -4.10 -8.59 -6.59
C GLN A 37 -2.98 -7.75 -5.99
N ASN A 38 -2.31 -6.93 -6.80
CA ASN A 38 -1.47 -5.86 -6.29
C ASN A 38 -2.36 -4.77 -5.69
N VAL A 39 -1.93 -4.19 -4.57
CA VAL A 39 -2.70 -3.19 -3.83
C VAL A 39 -1.88 -1.92 -3.69
N VAL A 40 -2.48 -0.80 -4.09
CA VAL A 40 -2.02 0.54 -3.78
C VAL A 40 -2.92 1.11 -2.70
N LEU A 41 -2.33 1.54 -1.58
CA LEU A 41 -3.03 2.21 -0.50
C LEU A 41 -2.78 3.72 -0.61
N ASN A 42 -3.77 4.46 -1.12
CA ASN A 42 -3.66 5.90 -1.28
C ASN A 42 -3.98 6.62 0.03
N LEU A 43 -2.94 7.20 0.64
CA LEU A 43 -3.00 7.95 1.89
C LEU A 43 -2.62 9.43 1.71
N LEU A 44 -2.61 9.95 0.48
CA LEU A 44 -2.24 11.35 0.19
C LEU A 44 -3.12 12.39 0.89
N LYS A 45 -4.37 12.04 1.19
CA LYS A 45 -5.26 12.94 1.95
C LYS A 45 -4.77 13.23 3.38
N TYR A 46 -3.90 12.37 3.93
CA TYR A 46 -3.34 12.52 5.28
C TYR A 46 -2.03 13.32 5.21
N THR A 47 -2.14 14.65 5.06
CA THR A 47 -1.00 15.57 4.89
C THR A 47 -0.16 15.82 6.14
N SER A 48 -0.59 15.30 7.29
CA SER A 48 0.12 15.40 8.58
C SER A 48 0.30 14.01 9.20
N MET A 49 0.57 13.02 8.35
CA MET A 49 0.85 11.66 8.81
C MET A 49 2.17 11.63 9.59
N GLU A 50 2.22 10.74 10.57
CA GLU A 50 3.43 10.50 11.38
C GLU A 50 3.78 9.02 11.30
N LEU A 51 5.05 8.67 11.55
CA LEU A 51 5.54 7.30 11.47
C LEU A 51 4.67 6.28 12.24
N PRO A 52 4.17 6.55 13.47
CA PRO A 52 3.30 5.60 14.18
C PRO A 52 1.99 5.26 13.45
N HIS A 53 1.46 6.18 12.63
CA HIS A 53 0.28 5.93 11.80
C HIS A 53 0.62 4.99 10.64
N LEU A 54 1.75 5.22 9.97
CA LEU A 54 2.23 4.35 8.89
C LEU A 54 2.52 2.92 9.41
N LEU A 55 3.12 2.81 10.59
CA LEU A 55 3.45 1.52 11.21
C LEU A 55 2.23 0.64 11.48
N GLN A 56 1.01 1.19 11.53
CA GLN A 56 -0.21 0.38 11.64
C GLN A 56 -0.40 -0.54 10.42
N PHE A 57 0.16 -0.19 9.26
CA PHE A 57 0.03 -0.96 8.01
C PHE A 57 1.11 -2.02 7.82
N ILE A 58 2.16 -2.06 8.65
CA ILE A 58 3.34 -2.92 8.46
C ILE A 58 2.98 -4.41 8.37
N LYS A 59 2.05 -4.86 9.22
CA LYS A 59 1.59 -6.25 9.25
C LYS A 59 0.87 -6.61 7.95
N THR A 60 -0.04 -5.76 7.49
CA THR A 60 -0.80 -5.98 6.25
C THR A 60 0.13 -5.98 5.04
N SER A 61 1.03 -5.00 4.95
CA SER A 61 2.04 -4.92 3.88
C SER A 61 2.90 -6.19 3.83
N SER A 62 3.47 -6.58 4.97
CA SER A 62 4.33 -7.76 5.07
C SER A 62 3.61 -9.06 4.70
N LEU A 63 2.37 -9.24 5.17
CA LEU A 63 1.59 -10.45 4.88
C LEU A 63 1.16 -10.50 3.40
N HIS A 64 0.76 -9.37 2.82
CA HIS A 64 0.36 -9.30 1.42
C HIS A 64 1.55 -9.57 0.50
N ARG A 65 2.69 -8.92 0.74
CA ARG A 65 3.93 -9.10 -0.04
C ARG A 65 4.48 -10.53 0.00
N LYS A 66 4.30 -11.25 1.13
CA LYS A 66 4.62 -12.69 1.22
C LYS A 66 3.83 -13.57 0.26
N THR A 67 2.70 -13.08 -0.27
CA THR A 67 1.91 -13.80 -1.28
C THR A 67 2.36 -13.55 -2.72
N LYS A 68 3.53 -12.92 -2.90
CA LYS A 68 4.09 -12.47 -4.18
C LYS A 68 3.23 -11.42 -4.89
N GLN A 69 2.55 -10.57 -4.12
CA GLN A 69 1.76 -9.44 -4.63
C GLN A 69 2.24 -8.14 -4.01
N SER A 70 2.27 -7.09 -4.81
CA SER A 70 2.74 -5.78 -4.39
C SER A 70 1.77 -5.14 -3.39
N PHE A 71 2.31 -4.49 -2.37
CA PHE A 71 1.56 -3.63 -1.44
C PHE A 71 2.31 -2.32 -1.29
N VAL A 72 1.84 -1.28 -1.97
CA VAL A 72 2.50 0.02 -2.04
C VAL A 72 1.63 1.06 -1.36
N ILE A 73 2.22 1.87 -0.48
CA ILE A 73 1.53 2.95 0.23
C ILE A 73 1.92 4.27 -0.44
N VAL A 74 0.95 5.14 -0.68
CA VAL A 74 1.18 6.46 -1.29
C VAL A 74 0.96 7.55 -0.25
N ASN A 75 2.03 8.24 0.14
CA ASN A 75 2.01 9.39 1.05
C ASN A 75 3.31 10.21 0.88
N ASP A 76 3.20 11.53 1.00
CA ASP A 76 4.29 12.50 0.82
C ASP A 76 4.62 13.29 2.10
N ALA A 77 4.01 12.94 3.25
CA ALA A 77 4.19 13.66 4.51
C ALA A 77 5.36 13.15 5.36
N LEU A 78 5.87 11.94 5.07
CA LEU A 78 6.89 11.26 5.87
C LEU A 78 8.27 11.34 5.21
N ASP A 79 9.30 11.41 6.04
CA ASP A 79 10.68 11.21 5.58
C ASP A 79 10.89 9.74 5.23
N ILE A 80 11.28 9.47 3.98
CA ILE A 80 11.49 8.11 3.47
C ILE A 80 12.62 7.40 4.20
N ASP A 81 13.59 8.13 4.77
CA ASP A 81 14.70 7.57 5.54
C ASP A 81 14.24 6.97 6.88
N GLU A 82 13.05 7.34 7.36
CA GLU A 82 12.44 6.80 8.58
C GLU A 82 11.53 5.59 8.32
N VAL A 83 11.23 5.29 7.05
CA VAL A 83 10.31 4.20 6.68
C VAL A 83 11.03 2.84 6.76
N PRO A 84 10.49 1.87 7.50
CA PRO A 84 11.02 0.50 7.53
C PRO A 84 11.10 -0.13 6.13
N PHE A 85 12.20 -0.84 5.85
CA PHE A 85 12.45 -1.51 4.56
C PHE A 85 11.40 -2.58 4.21
N GLU A 86 10.66 -3.08 5.20
CA GLU A 86 9.54 -4.02 4.98
C GLU A 86 8.35 -3.36 4.29
N MET A 87 8.28 -2.03 4.26
CA MET A 87 7.24 -1.25 3.61
C MET A 87 7.75 -0.57 2.35
N ILE A 88 6.87 -0.41 1.38
CA ILE A 88 7.11 0.41 0.20
C ILE A 88 6.20 1.62 0.32
N VAL A 89 6.81 2.79 0.46
CA VAL A 89 6.11 4.07 0.53
C VAL A 89 6.66 4.97 -0.55
N VAL A 90 5.78 5.58 -1.33
CA VAL A 90 6.13 6.48 -2.42
C VAL A 90 5.27 7.75 -2.36
N PRO A 91 5.78 8.92 -2.77
CA PRO A 91 5.01 10.16 -2.77
C PRO A 91 3.89 10.23 -3.82
N THR A 92 3.89 9.41 -4.88
CA THR A 92 2.89 9.54 -5.96
C THR A 92 2.26 8.22 -6.39
N LEU A 93 1.05 8.30 -6.97
CA LEU A 93 0.40 7.14 -7.58
C LEU A 93 1.18 6.60 -8.78
N GLN A 94 1.86 7.48 -9.54
CA GLN A 94 2.69 7.07 -10.66
C GLN A 94 3.85 6.19 -10.20
N GLU A 95 4.57 6.61 -9.15
CA GLU A 95 5.66 5.80 -8.61
C GLU A 95 5.16 4.47 -8.02
N ALA A 96 3.92 4.45 -7.49
CA ALA A 96 3.33 3.20 -7.01
C ALA A 96 3.07 2.22 -8.17
N GLU A 97 2.59 2.72 -9.30
CA GLU A 97 2.43 1.96 -10.53
C GLU A 97 3.80 1.47 -11.05
N ASP A 98 4.79 2.35 -11.12
CA ASP A 98 6.15 2.02 -11.59
C ASP A 98 6.79 0.90 -10.74
N ILE A 99 6.59 0.92 -9.40
CA ILE A 99 7.06 -0.15 -8.51
C ILE A 99 6.34 -1.47 -8.80
N ILE A 100 5.01 -1.43 -9.01
CA ILE A 100 4.23 -2.64 -9.30
C ILE A 100 4.68 -3.25 -10.62
N GLU A 101 4.85 -2.45 -11.66
CA GLU A 101 5.36 -2.92 -12.96
C GLU A 101 6.75 -3.53 -12.82
N MET A 102 7.65 -2.89 -12.07
CA MET A 102 8.99 -3.41 -11.82
C MET A 102 8.95 -4.76 -11.08
N GLU A 103 8.17 -4.86 -9.99
CA GLU A 103 8.05 -6.12 -9.23
C GLU A 103 7.36 -7.22 -10.06
N GLU A 104 6.42 -6.89 -10.96
CA GLU A 104 5.81 -7.85 -11.89
C GLU A 104 6.84 -8.41 -12.88
N ILE A 105 7.67 -7.55 -13.47
CA ILE A 105 8.75 -7.98 -14.35
C ILE A 105 9.73 -8.90 -13.61
N GLU A 106 10.13 -8.55 -12.38
CA GLU A 106 11.03 -9.39 -11.57
C GLU A 106 10.42 -10.77 -11.30
N ARG A 107 9.13 -10.81 -10.94
CA ARG A 107 8.40 -12.08 -10.72
C ARG A 107 8.31 -12.93 -11.98
N ASP A 108 8.05 -12.33 -13.13
CA ASP A 108 7.98 -13.02 -14.42
C ASP A 108 9.35 -13.59 -14.85
N LEU A 109 10.43 -12.89 -14.47
CA LEU A 109 11.81 -13.35 -14.64
C LEU A 109 12.25 -14.40 -13.59
N GLY A 110 11.40 -14.69 -12.60
CA GLY A 110 11.64 -15.71 -11.58
C GLY A 110 12.56 -15.29 -10.43
N PHE A 111 12.73 -13.99 -10.23
CA PHE A 111 13.47 -13.42 -9.09
C PHE A 111 12.56 -13.19 -7.88
#